data_AF-A0A6B0WGG9-F1
#
_entry.id   AF-A0A6B0WGG9-F1
#
_cell.length_a   1.000
_cell.length_b   1.000
_cell.length_c   1.000
_cell.angle_alpha   90.00
_cell.angle_beta   90.00
_cell.angle_gamma   90.00
#
_symmetry.space_group_name_H-M   'P 1'
#
loop_
_entity.id
_entity.type
_entity.pdbx_description
1 polymer ?
#
loop_
_entity_poly.entity_id
_entity_poly.type
_entity_poly.pdbx_seq_one_letter_code
_entity_poly.pdbx_strand_id
1 'polypeptide(L)' 'MERFTRVSADRIHYEFTVTDPETWTSPWSVELPMVKTTGPLFEYGCHEGNHDIRHILEIHRNLERQAAGDAAGTDSR' A
#
# COMPACT_ATOMS: atom_id res chain seq x y z
N MET A 1 -12.10 -11.79 -19.13
CA MET A 1 -11.83 -10.96 -20.32
C MET A 1 -11.11 -9.73 -19.84
N GLU A 2 -10.02 -9.35 -20.49
CA GLU A 2 -9.23 -8.16 -20.18
C GLU A 2 -9.26 -7.23 -21.41
N ARG A 3 -9.51 -5.93 -21.22
CA ARG A 3 -9.67 -4.97 -22.31
C ARG A 3 -9.01 -3.63 -21.99
N PHE A 4 -8.24 -3.14 -22.95
CA PHE A 4 -7.70 -1.77 -22.95
C PHE A 4 -8.34 -0.99 -24.11
N THR A 5 -9.04 0.09 -23.78
CA THR A 5 -9.70 0.97 -24.75
C THR A 5 -9.09 2.35 -24.67
N ARG A 6 -8.41 2.81 -25.74
CA ARG A 6 -7.94 4.20 -25.79
C ARG A 6 -9.13 5.12 -25.98
N VAL A 7 -9.41 5.98 -25.00
CA VAL A 7 -10.57 6.89 -25.02
C VAL A 7 -10.18 8.34 -25.35
N SER A 8 -8.89 8.68 -25.27
CA SER A 8 -8.36 9.98 -25.70
C SER A 8 -6.86 9.90 -26.03
N ALA A 9 -6.25 11.04 -26.35
CA ALA A 9 -4.80 11.13 -26.57
C ALA A 9 -3.98 10.79 -25.30
N ASP A 10 -4.56 11.00 -24.12
CA ASP A 10 -3.90 10.93 -22.82
C ASP A 10 -4.56 9.93 -21.84
N ARG A 11 -5.60 9.19 -22.27
CA ARG A 11 -6.33 8.25 -21.40
C ARG A 11 -6.59 6.90 -22.07
N ILE A 12 -6.51 5.87 -21.24
CA ILE A 12 -6.92 4.50 -21.56
C ILE A 12 -7.92 4.07 -20.50
N HIS A 13 -9.00 3.46 -20.95
CA HIS A 13 -9.93 2.73 -20.11
C HIS A 13 -9.48 1.28 -20.01
N TYR A 14 -9.18 0.82 -18.81
CA TYR A 14 -8.75 -0.55 -18.55
C TYR A 14 -9.83 -1.29 -17.77
N GLU A 15 -10.29 -2.42 -18.29
CA GLU A 15 -11.37 -3.21 -17.70
C GLU A 15 -10.99 -4.68 -17.66
N PHE A 16 -11.26 -5.36 -16.54
CA PHE A 16 -11.13 -6.80 -16.43
C PHE A 16 -12.15 -7.40 -15.46
N THR A 17 -12.42 -8.70 -15.63
CA THR A 17 -13.27 -9.49 -14.74
C THR A 17 -12.44 -10.58 -14.09
N VAL A 18 -12.53 -10.68 -12.76
CA VAL A 18 -11.97 -11.78 -11.96
C VAL A 18 -13.02 -12.87 -11.83
N THR A 19 -12.67 -14.06 -12.31
CA THR A 19 -13.49 -15.26 -12.20
C THR A 19 -12.69 -16.34 -11.50
N ASP A 20 -12.82 -16.41 -10.18
CA ASP A 20 -12.17 -17.41 -9.33
C ASP A 20 -13.16 -17.90 -8.26
N PRO A 21 -13.80 -19.06 -8.46
CA PRO A 21 -14.80 -19.59 -7.54
C PRO A 21 -14.20 -20.23 -6.28
N GLU A 22 -12.89 -20.53 -6.25
CA GLU A 22 -12.23 -21.03 -5.04
C GLU A 22 -12.02 -19.90 -4.02
N THR A 23 -11.80 -18.68 -4.53
CA THR A 23 -11.60 -17.49 -3.70
C THR A 23 -12.89 -16.68 -3.48
N TRP A 24 -13.75 -16.55 -4.50
CA TRP A 24 -14.90 -15.63 -4.50
C TRP A 24 -16.23 -16.32 -4.80
N THR A 25 -17.31 -15.85 -4.15
CA THR A 25 -18.67 -16.39 -4.34
C THR A 25 -19.32 -15.99 -5.67
N SER A 26 -18.80 -14.98 -6.34
CA SER A 26 -19.26 -14.52 -7.65
C SER A 26 -18.15 -13.79 -8.40
N PRO A 27 -18.12 -13.83 -9.75
CA PRO A 27 -17.24 -12.99 -10.53
C PRO A 27 -17.50 -11.51 -10.26
N TRP A 28 -16.44 -10.71 -10.30
CA TRP A 28 -16.51 -9.27 -10.15
C TRP A 28 -15.60 -8.58 -11.17
N SER A 29 -15.88 -7.32 -11.49
CA SER A 29 -15.14 -6.58 -12.51
C SER A 29 -14.54 -5.31 -11.95
N VAL A 30 -13.46 -4.87 -12.59
CA VAL A 30 -12.74 -3.64 -12.31
C VAL A 30 -12.78 -2.75 -13.53
N GLU A 31 -12.91 -1.45 -13.26
CA GLU A 31 -12.77 -0.38 -14.23
C GLU A 31 -11.70 0.60 -13.70
N LEU A 32 -10.66 0.81 -14.50
CA LEU A 32 -9.49 1.62 -14.15
C LEU A 32 -9.24 2.67 -15.25
N PRO A 33 -9.60 3.94 -15.02
CA PRO A 33 -9.20 5.02 -15.90
C PRO A 33 -7.70 5.31 -15.71
N MET A 34 -6.91 4.98 -16.72
CA MET A 34 -5.47 5.23 -16.74
C MET A 34 -5.17 6.54 -17.46
N VAL A 35 -4.38 7.41 -16.82
CA VAL A 35 -3.88 8.66 -17.43
C VAL A 35 -2.42 8.49 -17.85
N LYS A 36 -2.03 9.18 -18.92
CA LYS A 36 -0.64 9.22 -19.38
C LYS A 36 0.24 9.85 -18.29
N THR A 37 1.28 9.14 -17.88
CA THR A 37 2.29 9.63 -16.93
C THR A 37 3.64 9.79 -17.60
N THR A 38 4.49 10.65 -17.04
CA THR A 38 5.89 10.82 -17.44
C THR A 38 6.80 10.05 -16.50
N GLY A 39 7.72 9.26 -17.05
CA GLY A 39 8.63 8.42 -16.28
C GLY A 39 8.50 6.95 -16.66
N PRO A 40 9.34 6.08 -16.09
CA PRO A 40 9.24 4.64 -16.32
C PRO A 40 7.99 4.07 -15.65
N LEU A 41 7.50 2.94 -16.19
CA LEU A 41 6.46 2.16 -15.53
C LEU A 41 7.09 1.43 -14.34
N PHE A 42 6.64 1.76 -13.13
CA PHE A 42 7.02 1.03 -11.93
C PHE A 42 5.99 -0.05 -11.63
N GLU A 43 6.45 -1.21 -11.22
CA GLU A 43 5.57 -2.21 -10.61
C GLU A 43 4.95 -1.61 -9.34
N TYR A 44 3.64 -1.77 -9.17
CA TYR A 44 3.00 -1.48 -7.90
C TYR A 44 3.39 -2.58 -6.90
N GLY A 45 4.60 -2.51 -6.37
CA GLY A 45 4.92 -3.11 -5.08
C GLY A 45 4.44 -2.15 -4.01
N CYS A 46 3.69 -2.61 -2.99
CA CYS A 46 3.34 -1.77 -1.86
C CYS A 46 4.60 -1.05 -1.35
N HIS A 47 4.67 0.27 -1.56
CA HIS A 47 5.76 1.14 -1.08
C HIS A 47 5.73 1.31 0.46
N GLU A 48 4.83 0.59 1.13
CA GLU A 48 4.63 0.55 2.57
C GLU A 48 5.93 0.17 3.32
N GLY A 49 6.72 -0.75 2.77
CA GLY A 49 8.01 -1.14 3.34
C GLY A 49 9.09 -0.03 3.38
N ASN A 50 9.00 1.00 2.53
CA ASN A 50 9.98 2.09 2.51
C ASN A 50 9.80 3.06 3.70
N HIS A 51 8.60 3.15 4.26
CA HIS A 51 8.31 3.98 5.43
C HIS A 51 8.30 3.19 6.73
N ASP A 52 8.03 1.88 6.66
CA ASP A 52 7.94 1.01 7.84
C ASP A 52 9.23 0.98 8.66
N ILE A 53 10.40 0.95 8.03
CA ILE A 53 11.67 0.94 8.78
C ILE A 53 11.79 2.18 9.68
N ARG A 54 11.39 3.36 9.18
CA ARG A 54 11.40 4.58 10.01
C ARG A 54 10.43 4.44 11.19
N HIS A 55 9.19 4.04 10.94
CA HIS A 55 8.18 3.91 11.98
C HIS A 55 8.55 2.85 13.04
N ILE A 56 9.09 1.71 12.64
CA ILE A 56 9.57 0.65 13.55
C ILE A 56 10.65 1.18 14.49
N LEU A 57 11.63 1.93 13.95
CA LEU A 57 12.70 2.52 14.76
C LEU A 57 12.20 3.62 15.71
N GLU A 58 11.22 4.42 15.28
CA GLU A 58 10.60 5.45 16.12
C GLU A 58 9.82 4.83 17.29
N ILE A 59 9.05 3.77 17.04
CA ILE A 59 8.33 3.02 18.08
C ILE A 59 9.32 2.45 19.10
N HIS A 60 10.39 1.79 18.64
CA HIS A 60 11.37 1.19 19.56
C HIS A 60 12.01 2.23 20.49
N ARG A 61 12.44 3.38 19.96
CA ARG A 61 13.00 4.48 20.77
C ARG A 61 12.01 5.06 21.77
N ASN A 62 10.72 5.10 21.42
CA ASN A 62 9.68 5.52 22.36
C ASN A 62 9.53 4.54 23.53
N LEU A 63 9.58 3.24 23.25
CA LEU A 63 9.53 2.20 24.29
C LEU A 63 10.77 2.26 25.21
N GLU A 64 11.96 2.48 24.66
CA GLU A 64 13.18 2.68 25.47
C GLU A 64 13.06 3.87 26.42
N ARG A 65 12.51 5.00 25.94
CA ARG A 65 12.28 6.20 26.77
C ARG A 65 11.26 5.96 27.89
N GLN A 66 10.18 5.23 27.59
CA GLN A 66 9.17 4.88 28.59
C GLN A 66 9.78 4.01 29.69
N ALA A 67 10.51 2.95 29.30
CA ALA A 67 11.18 2.07 30.25
C ALA A 67 12.21 2.79 31.14
N ALA A 68 12.97 3.74 30.57
CA ALA A 68 13.92 4.55 31.33
C ALA A 68 13.22 5.50 32.32
N GLY A 69 12.09 6.09 31.92
CA GLY A 69 11.27 6.94 32.79
C GLY A 69 10.65 6.16 33.95
N ASP A 70 10.14 4.96 33.66
CA ASP A 70 9.57 4.07 34.68
C ASP A 70 10.64 3.62 35.68
N ALA A 71 11.82 3.20 35.20
CA ALA A 71 12.93 2.80 36.04
C ALA A 71 13.37 3.93 37.00
N ALA A 72 13.50 5.17 36.49
CA ALA A 72 13.84 6.34 37.28
C ALA A 72 12.77 6.71 38.33
N GLY A 73 11.49 6.43 38.06
CA GLY A 73 10.39 6.63 39.00
C GLY A 73 10.37 5.64 40.16
N THR A 74 10.79 4.39 39.92
CA THR A 74 10.92 3.35 40.96
C THR A 74 12.10 3.56 41.91
N ASP A 75 13.21 4.14 41.45
CA ASP A 75 14.41 4.40 42.26
C ASP A 75 14.27 5.64 43.17
N SER A 76 13.21 6.44 42.97
CA SER A 76 12.91 7.64 43.76
C SER A 76 11.91 7.41 44.90
N ARG A 77 11.51 6.17 45.19
CA ARG A 77 10.58 5.79 46.29
C ARG A 77 11.29 5.02 47.39
#